data_AF-A0AA41QTF2-F1
#
_entry.id   AF-A0AA41QTF2-F1
#
_cell.length_a   1.000
_cell.length_b   1.000
_cell.length_c   1.000
_cell.angle_alpha   90.00
_cell.angle_beta   90.00
_cell.angle_gamma   90.00
#
_symmetry.space_group_name_H-M   'P 1'
#
loop_
_entity.id
_entity.type
_entity.pdbx_description
1 polymer ?
#
loop_
_entity_poly.entity_id
_entity_poly.type
_entity_poly.pdbx_seq_one_letter_code
_entity_poly.pdbx_strand_id
1 'polypeptide(L)'
;MIVLVLTLLNDIPQVITISTGRVLVALGGADARLPLSHLPQLLQAELREGTQGTLADADLGLRLLAALPTLLHAVTVTAAAILLIGILYRVALGRPFSGGVLVRWRWLTTVLLAGGVLQSLADTGANVYLSMHIGLFGTGPVSREGLASFLGGDYSSIGTNVPQWPIPILLGGIIALALGVAFRAGARLVEEADGVV
;
A
#
# COMPACT_ATOMS: atom_id res chain seq x y z
N MET A 1 -6.46 16.83 -5.32
CA MET A 1 -5.13 17.31 -4.90
C MET A 1 -4.90 17.15 -3.41
N ILE A 2 -5.76 17.69 -2.53
CA ILE A 2 -5.59 17.57 -1.07
C ILE A 2 -5.47 16.12 -0.60
N VAL A 3 -6.37 15.24 -1.06
CA VAL A 3 -6.33 13.80 -0.70
C VAL A 3 -5.02 13.13 -1.12
N LEU A 4 -4.54 13.36 -2.35
CA LEU A 4 -3.26 12.82 -2.83
C LEU A 4 -2.08 13.28 -1.97
N VAL A 5 -2.03 14.58 -1.65
CA VAL A 5 -0.97 15.15 -0.83
C VAL A 5 -1.01 14.56 0.57
N LEU A 6 -2.19 14.45 1.18
CA LEU A 6 -2.36 13.84 2.50
C LEU A 6 -1.96 12.36 2.49
N THR A 7 -2.32 11.59 1.46
CA THR A 7 -1.91 10.19 1.32
C THR A 7 -0.39 10.08 1.24
N LEU A 8 0.27 10.87 0.40
CA LEU A 8 1.73 10.83 0.27
C LEU A 8 2.46 11.33 1.52
N LEU A 9 1.91 12.33 2.20
CA LEU A 9 2.44 12.83 3.46
C LEU A 9 2.33 11.78 4.58
N ASN A 10 1.42 10.82 4.47
CA ASN A 10 1.31 9.73 5.43
C ASN A 10 2.17 8.52 5.02
N ASP A 11 2.12 8.11 3.76
CA ASP A 11 2.74 6.87 3.28
C ASP A 11 4.27 6.95 3.22
N ILE A 12 4.83 8.08 2.76
CA ILE A 12 6.29 8.21 2.61
C ILE A 12 6.99 8.14 3.97
N PRO A 13 6.56 8.91 5.00
CA PRO A 13 7.11 8.76 6.34
C PRO A 13 6.93 7.35 6.87
N GLN A 14 5.77 6.73 6.65
CA GLN A 14 5.49 5.38 7.14
C GLN A 14 6.41 4.32 6.52
N VAL A 15 6.65 4.35 5.20
CA VAL A 15 7.59 3.44 4.52
C VAL A 15 8.99 3.58 5.09
N ILE A 16 9.48 4.81 5.24
CA ILE A 16 10.83 5.06 5.78
C ILE A 16 10.90 4.58 7.23
N THR A 17 9.86 4.86 8.00
CA THR A 17 9.76 4.51 9.42
C THR A 17 9.76 3.00 9.65
N ILE A 18 8.98 2.24 8.87
CA ILE A 18 8.93 0.78 8.94
C ILE A 18 10.25 0.17 8.47
N SER A 19 10.79 0.66 7.34
CA SER A 19 12.03 0.13 6.77
C SER A 19 13.24 0.34 7.68
N THR A 20 13.32 1.51 8.32
CA THR A 20 14.43 1.85 9.23
C THR A 20 14.19 1.39 10.67
N GLY A 21 12.93 1.15 11.05
CA GLY A 21 12.51 0.88 12.42
C GLY A 21 12.63 2.10 13.34
N ARG A 22 12.69 3.32 12.78
CA ARG A 22 12.94 4.56 13.53
C ARG A 22 11.97 5.68 13.13
N VAL A 23 11.62 6.53 14.09
CA VAL A 23 10.82 7.75 13.84
C VAL A 23 11.67 8.80 13.13
N LEU A 24 11.12 9.39 12.08
CA LEU A 24 11.79 10.46 11.32
C LEU A 24 11.96 11.77 12.08
N VAL A 25 11.07 12.05 13.05
CA VAL A 25 11.06 13.27 13.84
C VAL A 25 11.04 12.89 15.33
N ALA A 26 12.23 12.77 15.93
CA ALA A 26 12.39 12.65 17.37
C ALA A 26 12.57 14.06 17.97
N LEU A 27 11.48 14.75 18.25
CA LEU A 27 11.52 16.04 18.95
C LEU A 27 11.93 15.79 20.41
N GLY A 28 13.15 16.16 20.79
CA GLY A 28 13.58 16.21 22.20
C GLY A 28 14.48 15.07 22.70
N GLY A 29 15.14 14.31 21.81
CA GLY A 29 16.16 13.34 22.22
C GLY A 29 15.63 12.02 22.81
N ALA A 30 14.34 11.75 22.67
CA ALA A 30 13.77 10.44 22.96
C ALA A 30 14.34 9.36 22.01
N ASP A 31 14.44 8.12 22.51
CA ASP A 31 14.90 6.99 21.71
C ASP A 31 14.07 6.89 20.43
N ALA A 32 14.73 7.04 19.28
CA ALA A 32 14.06 7.12 17.99
C ALA A 32 13.58 5.75 17.50
N ARG A 33 13.91 4.67 18.22
CA ARG A 33 13.53 3.30 17.89
C ARG A 33 12.04 3.06 18.19
N LEU A 34 11.34 2.47 17.23
CA LEU A 34 9.91 2.20 17.37
C LEU A 34 9.64 0.85 18.02
N PRO A 35 8.54 0.71 18.80
CA PRO A 35 8.12 -0.59 19.25
C PRO A 35 7.58 -1.41 18.07
N LEU A 36 7.74 -2.72 18.15
CA LEU A 36 7.37 -3.67 17.10
C LEU A 36 5.87 -3.62 16.74
N SER A 37 5.02 -3.17 17.67
CA SER A 37 3.58 -2.93 17.46
C SER A 37 3.25 -1.92 16.36
N HIS A 38 4.22 -1.18 15.82
CA HIS A 38 4.02 -0.29 14.67
C HIS A 38 4.04 -1.01 13.32
N LEU A 39 4.33 -2.33 13.29
CA LEU A 39 4.17 -3.11 12.07
C LEU A 39 2.68 -3.20 11.68
N PRO A 40 2.31 -2.87 10.42
CA PRO A 40 0.92 -2.95 9.97
C PRO A 40 0.29 -4.35 10.13
N GLN A 41 1.12 -5.38 10.03
CA GLN A 41 0.73 -6.78 10.13
C GLN A 41 0.55 -7.26 11.58
N LEU A 42 0.91 -6.47 12.58
CA LEU A 42 0.75 -6.82 13.99
C LEU A 42 -0.45 -6.09 14.58
N LEU A 43 -1.32 -6.87 15.23
CA LEU A 43 -2.41 -6.35 16.04
C LEU A 43 -1.90 -5.98 17.44
N GLN A 44 -1.01 -6.81 17.99
CA GLN A 44 -0.40 -6.61 19.31
C GLN A 44 0.98 -7.26 19.35
N ALA A 45 1.89 -6.64 20.11
CA ALA A 45 3.21 -7.17 20.41
C ALA A 45 3.62 -6.70 21.81
N GLU A 46 3.51 -7.59 22.79
CA GLU A 46 3.86 -7.28 24.18
C GLU A 46 5.21 -7.89 24.52
N LEU A 47 6.15 -7.03 24.94
CA LEU A 47 7.45 -7.47 25.41
C LEU A 47 7.29 -8.22 26.74
N ARG A 48 8.11 -9.26 26.95
CA ARG A 48 8.20 -9.91 28.25
C ARG A 48 8.87 -8.97 29.26
N GLU A 49 8.44 -9.03 30.52
CA GLU A 49 9.02 -8.20 31.59
C GLU A 49 10.55 -8.33 31.64
N GLY A 50 11.23 -7.19 31.75
CA GLY A 50 12.70 -7.12 31.80
C GLY A 50 13.41 -7.21 30.46
N THR A 51 12.68 -7.31 29.34
CA THR A 51 13.27 -7.40 27.99
C THR A 51 13.13 -6.09 27.23
N GLN A 52 14.03 -5.86 26.28
CA GLN A 52 13.96 -4.75 25.33
C GLN A 52 13.90 -5.32 23.92
N GLY A 53 13.07 -4.72 23.08
CA GLY A 53 13.00 -5.06 21.67
C GLY A 53 12.34 -3.97 20.87
N THR A 54 12.94 -3.63 19.74
CA THR A 54 12.47 -2.55 18.88
C THR A 54 12.37 -3.03 17.44
N LEU A 55 11.55 -2.33 16.66
CA LEU A 55 11.40 -2.58 15.22
C LEU A 55 12.73 -2.45 14.48
N ALA A 56 13.66 -1.61 14.95
CA ALA A 56 14.99 -1.47 14.35
C ALA A 56 15.85 -2.74 14.53
N ASP A 57 15.59 -3.50 15.59
CA ASP A 57 16.31 -4.74 15.93
C ASP A 57 15.67 -5.98 15.25
N ALA A 58 14.49 -5.84 14.66
CA ALA A 58 13.82 -6.89 13.90
C ALA A 58 14.53 -7.20 12.57
N ASP A 59 14.29 -8.40 12.04
CA ASP A 59 14.83 -8.85 10.76
C ASP A 59 14.58 -7.83 9.64
N LEU A 60 15.59 -7.60 8.81
CA LEU A 60 15.50 -6.65 7.70
C LEU A 60 14.47 -7.13 6.67
N GLY A 61 14.39 -8.44 6.42
CA GLY A 61 13.40 -9.04 5.53
C GLY A 61 11.99 -8.73 6.01
N LEU A 62 11.70 -8.93 7.30
CA LEU A 62 10.41 -8.59 7.90
C LEU A 62 10.05 -7.11 7.68
N ARG A 63 10.98 -6.19 7.94
CA ARG A 63 10.75 -4.75 7.77
C ARG A 63 10.47 -4.37 6.32
N LEU A 64 11.27 -4.88 5.38
CA LEU A 64 11.12 -4.57 3.96
C LEU A 64 9.82 -5.15 3.39
N LEU A 65 9.47 -6.40 3.74
CA LEU A 65 8.18 -6.98 3.37
C LEU A 65 7.01 -6.21 3.99
N ALA A 66 7.13 -5.78 5.24
CA ALA A 66 6.09 -5.01 5.91
C ALA A 66 5.87 -3.61 5.31
N ALA A 67 6.93 -2.98 4.78
CA ALA A 67 6.86 -1.67 4.14
C ALA A 67 6.39 -1.72 2.67
N LEU A 68 6.55 -2.88 2.01
CA LEU A 68 6.25 -3.05 0.59
C LEU A 68 4.79 -2.72 0.20
N PRO A 69 3.75 -3.15 0.96
CA PRO A 69 2.36 -2.79 0.65
C PRO A 69 2.14 -1.27 0.65
N THR A 70 2.70 -0.56 1.62
CA THR A 70 2.59 0.91 1.72
C THR A 70 3.31 1.59 0.56
N LEU A 71 4.48 1.08 0.14
CA LEU A 71 5.19 1.60 -1.03
C LEU A 71 4.37 1.41 -2.31
N LEU A 72 3.80 0.22 -2.52
CA LEU A 72 2.93 -0.07 -3.66
C LEU A 72 1.68 0.81 -3.65
N HIS A 73 1.11 1.08 -2.48
CA HIS A 73 0.00 2.00 -2.31
C HIS A 73 0.35 3.41 -2.80
N ALA A 74 1.45 3.98 -2.28
CA ALA A 74 1.90 5.33 -2.64
C ALA A 74 2.17 5.48 -4.14
N VAL A 75 2.85 4.50 -4.76
CA VAL A 75 3.13 4.48 -6.20
C VAL A 75 1.82 4.40 -7.01
N THR A 76 0.91 3.53 -6.61
CA THR A 76 -0.38 3.32 -7.28
C THR A 76 -1.23 4.59 -7.24
N VAL A 77 -1.37 5.21 -6.06
CA VAL A 77 -2.16 6.44 -5.87
C VAL A 77 -1.55 7.61 -6.65
N THR A 78 -0.22 7.73 -6.65
CA THR A 78 0.48 8.77 -7.43
C THR A 78 0.25 8.62 -8.92
N ALA A 79 0.46 7.42 -9.46
CA ALA A 79 0.27 7.14 -10.88
C ALA A 79 -1.20 7.37 -11.29
N ALA A 80 -2.15 6.91 -10.47
CA ALA A 80 -3.57 7.13 -10.70
C ALA A 80 -3.94 8.61 -10.73
N ALA A 81 -3.41 9.40 -9.79
CA ALA A 81 -3.68 10.84 -9.74
C ALA A 81 -3.11 11.59 -10.95
N ILE A 82 -1.89 11.28 -11.39
CA ILE A 82 -1.29 11.87 -12.60
C ILE A 82 -2.15 11.58 -13.83
N LEU A 83 -2.62 10.34 -13.98
CA LEU A 83 -3.48 9.94 -15.09
C LEU A 83 -4.83 10.66 -15.04
N LEU A 84 -5.45 10.75 -13.87
CA LEU A 84 -6.72 11.44 -13.67
C LEU A 84 -6.62 12.94 -13.96
N ILE A 85 -5.58 13.61 -13.48
CA ILE A 85 -5.30 15.02 -13.79
C ILE A 85 -5.14 15.19 -15.31
N GLY A 86 -4.41 14.28 -15.96
CA GLY A 86 -4.26 14.29 -17.41
C GLY A 86 -5.58 14.14 -18.17
N ILE A 87 -6.52 13.34 -17.65
CA ILE A 87 -7.87 13.20 -18.22
C ILE A 87 -8.63 14.52 -18.05
N LEU A 88 -8.71 15.03 -16.82
CA LEU A 88 -9.45 16.26 -16.49
C LEU A 88 -8.93 17.47 -17.27
N TYR A 89 -7.62 17.60 -17.45
CA TYR A 89 -7.01 18.67 -18.22
C TYR A 89 -7.48 18.66 -19.69
N ARG A 90 -7.53 17.48 -20.33
CA ARG A 90 -8.00 17.37 -21.72
C ARG A 90 -9.50 17.60 -21.86
N VAL A 91 -10.28 17.17 -20.86
CA VAL A 91 -11.72 17.47 -20.80
C VAL A 91 -11.93 18.98 -20.69
N ALA A 92 -11.17 19.67 -19.84
CA ALA A 92 -11.24 21.13 -19.69
C ALA A 92 -10.84 21.88 -20.98
N LEU A 93 -9.95 21.31 -21.80
CA LEU A 93 -9.60 21.83 -23.12
C LEU A 93 -10.65 21.53 -24.22
N GLY A 94 -11.82 21.00 -23.87
CA GLY A 94 -12.89 20.69 -24.83
C GLY A 94 -12.60 19.46 -25.70
N ARG A 95 -11.68 18.57 -25.28
CA ARG A 95 -11.32 17.35 -26.03
C ARG A 95 -11.60 16.06 -25.23
N PRO A 96 -12.82 15.87 -24.70
CA PRO A 96 -13.15 14.77 -23.79
C PRO A 96 -13.05 13.39 -24.43
N PHE A 97 -13.30 13.28 -25.74
CA PHE A 97 -13.32 12.01 -26.48
C PHE A 97 -12.05 11.74 -27.28
N SER A 98 -11.01 12.56 -27.11
CA SER A 98 -9.75 12.33 -27.81
C SER A 98 -9.14 10.97 -27.47
N GLY A 99 -8.49 10.30 -28.44
CA GLY A 99 -7.85 9.00 -28.21
C GLY A 99 -6.87 8.98 -27.02
N GLY A 100 -6.22 10.12 -26.74
CA GLY A 100 -5.37 10.26 -25.56
C GLY A 100 -6.11 10.20 -24.21
N VAL A 101 -7.38 10.66 -24.13
CA VAL A 101 -8.21 10.50 -22.93
C VAL A 101 -8.60 9.03 -22.76
N LEU A 102 -9.01 8.36 -23.84
CA LEU A 102 -9.38 6.94 -23.80
C LEU A 102 -8.21 6.03 -23.37
N VAL A 103 -7.00 6.31 -23.88
CA VAL A 103 -5.78 5.60 -23.47
C VAL A 103 -5.46 5.83 -22.00
N ARG A 104 -5.63 7.06 -21.49
CA ARG A 104 -5.43 7.36 -20.07
C ARG A 104 -6.45 6.68 -19.16
N TRP A 105 -7.71 6.59 -19.57
CA TRP A 105 -8.72 5.80 -18.83
C TRP A 105 -8.35 4.33 -18.73
N ARG A 106 -7.85 3.74 -19.82
CA ARG A 106 -7.34 2.36 -19.82
C ARG A 106 -6.18 2.20 -18.82
N TRP A 107 -5.18 3.08 -18.90
CA TRP A 107 -4.05 3.06 -17.97
C TRP A 107 -4.48 3.28 -16.53
N LEU A 108 -5.41 4.19 -16.26
CA LEU A 108 -5.92 4.45 -14.92
C LEU A 108 -6.57 3.20 -14.32
N THR A 109 -7.38 2.52 -15.11
CA THR A 109 -7.99 1.24 -14.73
C THR A 109 -6.92 0.19 -14.42
N THR A 110 -5.95 0.01 -15.31
CA THR A 110 -4.86 -0.95 -15.12
C THR A 110 -4.06 -0.64 -13.87
N VAL A 111 -3.69 0.62 -13.64
CA VAL A 111 -2.91 1.05 -12.47
C VAL A 111 -3.66 0.77 -11.18
N LEU A 112 -4.95 1.14 -11.10
CA LEU A 112 -5.74 0.93 -9.89
C LEU A 112 -5.96 -0.56 -9.59
N LEU A 113 -6.36 -1.34 -10.60
CA LEU A 113 -6.62 -2.77 -10.40
C LEU A 113 -5.34 -3.55 -10.14
N ALA A 114 -4.32 -3.42 -11.00
CA ALA A 114 -3.06 -4.13 -10.84
C ALA A 114 -2.32 -3.67 -9.57
N GLY A 115 -2.29 -2.36 -9.29
CA GLY A 115 -1.69 -1.81 -8.09
C GLY A 115 -2.37 -2.29 -6.81
N GLY A 116 -3.71 -2.28 -6.77
CA GLY A 116 -4.48 -2.80 -5.63
C GLY A 116 -4.28 -4.30 -5.41
N VAL A 117 -4.22 -5.10 -6.48
CA VAL A 117 -3.94 -6.55 -6.39
C VAL A 117 -2.51 -6.80 -5.91
N LEU A 118 -1.52 -6.13 -6.48
CA LEU A 118 -0.12 -6.28 -6.07
C LEU A 118 0.09 -5.86 -4.61
N GLN A 119 -0.55 -4.77 -4.18
CA GLN A 119 -0.56 -4.35 -2.78
C GLN A 119 -1.15 -5.44 -1.86
N SER A 120 -2.28 -6.05 -2.24
CA SER A 120 -2.93 -7.11 -1.47
C SER A 120 -2.06 -8.37 -1.38
N LEU A 121 -1.41 -8.74 -2.48
CA LEU A 121 -0.50 -9.88 -2.52
C LEU A 121 0.75 -9.64 -1.67
N ALA A 122 1.30 -8.43 -1.71
CA ALA A 122 2.42 -8.05 -0.85
C ALA A 122 2.05 -8.12 0.63
N ASP A 123 0.87 -7.62 1.00
CA ASP A 123 0.43 -7.63 2.40
C ASP A 123 0.10 -9.04 2.90
N THR A 124 -0.53 -9.85 2.04
CA THR A 124 -0.76 -11.27 2.32
C THR A 124 0.57 -12.01 2.46
N GLY A 125 1.54 -11.74 1.58
CA GLY A 125 2.89 -12.31 1.64
C GLY A 125 3.63 -11.94 2.93
N ALA A 126 3.55 -10.67 3.36
CA ALA A 126 4.12 -10.22 4.62
C ALA A 126 3.48 -10.91 5.82
N ASN A 127 2.15 -11.06 5.83
CA ASN A 127 1.43 -11.79 6.89
C ASN A 127 1.80 -13.28 6.92
N VAL A 128 1.90 -13.93 5.76
CA VAL A 128 2.31 -15.34 5.66
C VAL A 128 3.76 -15.50 6.14
N TYR A 129 4.67 -14.63 5.70
CA TYR A 129 6.08 -14.64 6.12
C TYR A 129 6.21 -14.49 7.64
N LEU A 130 5.52 -13.52 8.22
CA LEU A 130 5.46 -13.31 9.67
C LEU A 130 4.90 -14.55 10.37
N SER A 131 3.76 -15.05 9.92
CA SER A 131 3.05 -16.18 10.53
C SER A 131 3.83 -17.50 10.46
N MET A 132 4.63 -17.71 9.41
CA MET A 132 5.56 -18.84 9.31
C MET A 132 6.66 -18.76 10.37
N HIS A 133 7.24 -17.57 10.58
CA HIS A 133 8.35 -17.36 11.51
C HIS A 133 7.93 -17.33 12.99
N ILE A 134 6.67 -17.01 13.28
CA ILE A 134 6.10 -17.10 14.64
C ILE A 134 5.40 -18.44 14.92
N GLY A 135 5.42 -19.38 13.98
CA GLY A 135 4.93 -20.74 14.18
C GLY A 135 3.41 -20.93 14.08
N LEU A 136 2.66 -19.95 13.53
CA LEU A 136 1.20 -20.05 13.38
C LEU A 136 0.76 -21.04 12.28
N PHE A 137 1.54 -21.19 11.19
CA PHE A 137 1.18 -22.07 10.05
C PHE A 137 1.98 -23.39 9.98
N GLY A 138 2.80 -23.69 10.99
CA GLY A 138 3.36 -25.02 11.21
C GLY A 138 4.73 -25.30 10.60
N THR A 139 5.73 -25.47 11.47
CA THR A 139 6.89 -26.37 11.34
C THR A 139 7.53 -26.56 12.74
N GLY A 140 6.77 -27.07 13.71
CA GLY A 140 7.27 -27.35 15.06
C GLY A 140 7.43 -26.12 15.97
N PRO A 141 7.83 -26.32 17.24
CA PRO A 141 8.04 -25.23 18.18
C PRO A 141 9.22 -24.37 17.71
N VAL A 142 8.95 -23.12 17.33
CA VAL A 142 10.00 -22.14 17.07
C VAL A 142 10.77 -21.92 18.37
N SER A 143 12.09 -22.06 18.33
CA SER A 143 12.92 -21.80 19.50
C SER A 143 12.75 -20.34 19.93
N ARG A 144 12.66 -20.09 21.24
CA ARG A 144 12.47 -18.72 21.76
C ARG A 144 13.60 -17.78 21.32
N GLU A 145 14.82 -18.30 21.24
CA GLU A 145 15.99 -17.57 20.75
C GLU A 145 15.85 -17.20 19.27
N GLY A 146 15.32 -18.12 18.44
CA GLY A 146 15.05 -17.86 17.03
C GLY A 146 13.99 -16.77 16.84
N LEU A 147 12.88 -16.87 17.58
CA LEU A 147 11.82 -15.87 17.56
C LEU A 147 12.29 -14.49 18.04
N ALA A 148 13.09 -14.47 19.12
CA ALA A 148 13.64 -13.23 19.65
C ALA A 148 14.62 -12.56 18.67
N SER A 149 15.43 -13.35 17.97
CA SER A 149 16.34 -12.85 16.94
C SER A 149 15.60 -12.29 15.71
N PHE A 150 14.48 -12.90 15.34
CA PHE A 150 13.67 -12.47 14.20
C PHE A 150 12.87 -11.19 14.48
N LEU A 151 12.27 -11.10 15.68
CA LEU A 151 11.43 -9.97 16.08
C LEU A 151 12.22 -8.82 16.72
N GLY A 152 13.50 -9.05 17.03
CA GLY A 152 14.35 -8.06 17.69
C GLY A 152 14.15 -7.97 19.21
N GLY A 153 13.50 -8.95 19.84
CA GLY A 153 13.24 -9.00 21.29
C GLY A 153 12.39 -10.19 21.71
N ASP A 154 12.33 -10.48 23.01
CA ASP A 154 11.51 -11.58 23.55
C ASP A 154 10.10 -11.09 23.91
N TYR A 155 9.11 -11.60 23.19
CA TYR A 155 7.70 -11.19 23.31
C TYR A 155 6.89 -12.25 24.07
N SER A 156 6.06 -11.81 25.01
CA SER A 156 5.14 -12.66 25.76
C SER A 156 3.86 -12.95 24.98
N SER A 157 3.38 -11.99 24.20
CA SER A 157 2.19 -12.12 23.35
C SER A 157 2.41 -11.44 22.00
N ILE A 158 1.98 -12.11 20.93
CA ILE A 158 2.02 -11.60 19.55
C ILE A 158 0.68 -11.93 18.91
N GLY A 159 0.00 -10.93 18.40
CA GLY A 159 -1.20 -11.10 17.59
C GLY A 159 -0.96 -10.52 16.21
N THR A 160 -1.30 -11.27 15.17
CA THR A 160 -1.24 -10.83 13.78
C THR A 160 -2.57 -10.22 13.37
N ASN A 161 -2.51 -9.16 12.57
CA ASN A 161 -3.68 -8.59 11.93
C ASN A 161 -4.09 -9.45 10.72
N VAL A 162 -5.31 -9.26 10.22
CA VAL A 162 -5.72 -9.86 8.95
C VAL A 162 -5.17 -9.03 7.78
N PRO A 163 -4.84 -9.66 6.63
CA PRO A 163 -4.40 -8.93 5.45
C PRO A 163 -5.41 -7.85 5.06
N GLN A 164 -4.93 -6.61 4.88
CA GLN A 164 -5.75 -5.47 4.56
C GLN A 164 -5.82 -5.26 3.05
N TRP A 165 -6.96 -5.61 2.47
CA TRP A 165 -7.20 -5.43 1.05
C TRP A 165 -7.61 -3.96 0.78
N PRO A 166 -6.99 -3.27 -0.19
CA PRO A 166 -7.30 -1.88 -0.52
C PRO A 166 -8.58 -1.79 -1.35
N ILE A 167 -9.72 -2.15 -0.72
CA ILE A 167 -11.04 -2.16 -1.35
C ILE A 167 -11.36 -0.83 -2.07
N PRO A 168 -11.06 0.37 -1.49
CA PRO A 168 -11.34 1.62 -2.19
C PRO A 168 -10.58 1.78 -3.52
N ILE A 169 -9.33 1.31 -3.61
CA ILE A 169 -8.55 1.37 -4.86
C ILE A 169 -9.15 0.44 -5.90
N LEU A 170 -9.47 -0.79 -5.50
CA LEU A 170 -10.06 -1.79 -6.40
C LEU A 170 -11.41 -1.31 -6.95
N LEU A 171 -12.27 -0.77 -6.08
CA LEU A 171 -13.53 -0.15 -6.48
C LEU A 171 -13.29 1.06 -7.40
N GLY A 172 -12.31 1.91 -7.09
CA GLY A 172 -11.91 3.01 -7.97
C GLY A 172 -11.50 2.54 -9.36
N GLY A 173 -10.80 1.41 -9.47
CA GLY A 173 -10.45 0.78 -10.73
C GLY A 173 -11.67 0.28 -11.52
N ILE A 174 -12.64 -0.35 -10.86
CA ILE A 174 -13.89 -0.79 -11.49
C ILE A 174 -14.71 0.41 -11.98
N ILE A 175 -14.81 1.47 -11.18
CA ILE A 175 -15.49 2.71 -11.57
C ILE A 175 -14.78 3.35 -12.76
N ALA A 176 -13.44 3.42 -12.73
CA ALA A 176 -12.65 3.96 -13.84
C ALA A 176 -12.84 3.15 -15.14
N LEU A 177 -12.98 1.82 -15.03
CA LEU A 177 -13.30 0.96 -16.16
C LEU A 177 -14.67 1.31 -16.75
N ALA A 178 -15.70 1.41 -15.90
CA ALA A 178 -17.05 1.75 -16.32
C ALA A 178 -17.11 3.13 -17.02
N LEU A 179 -16.44 4.13 -16.43
CA LEU A 179 -16.29 5.45 -17.04
C LEU A 179 -15.54 5.38 -18.37
N GLY A 180 -14.44 4.64 -18.44
CA GLY A 180 -13.69 4.46 -19.68
C GLY A 180 -14.52 3.83 -20.81
N VAL A 181 -15.42 2.90 -20.48
CA VAL A 181 -16.39 2.34 -21.44
C VAL A 181 -17.41 3.40 -21.89
N ALA A 182 -17.97 4.16 -20.95
CA ALA A 182 -18.91 5.24 -21.26
C ALA A 182 -18.29 6.31 -22.17
N PHE A 183 -17.05 6.73 -21.89
CA PHE A 183 -16.33 7.69 -22.75
C PHE A 183 -16.06 7.13 -24.15
N ARG A 184 -15.79 5.82 -24.28
CA ARG A 184 -15.60 5.19 -25.59
C ARG A 184 -16.89 5.14 -26.39
N ALA A 185 -18.02 4.87 -25.73
CA ALA A 185 -19.33 4.94 -26.37
C ALA A 185 -19.64 6.37 -26.82
N GLY A 186 -19.38 7.36 -25.97
CA GLY A 186 -19.53 8.78 -26.33
C GLY A 186 -18.66 9.21 -27.52
N ALA A 187 -17.42 8.72 -27.60
CA ALA A 187 -16.54 8.99 -28.73
C ALA A 187 -17.11 8.46 -30.06
N ARG A 188 -17.67 7.25 -30.05
CA ARG A 188 -18.32 6.64 -31.23
C ARG A 188 -19.54 7.45 -31.69
N LEU A 189 -20.35 7.93 -30.76
CA LEU A 189 -21.51 8.77 -31.08
C LEU A 189 -21.11 10.09 -31.76
N VAL A 190 -19.98 10.68 -31.36
CA VAL A 190 -19.44 11.88 -32.01
C VAL A 190 -18.96 11.57 -33.42
N GLU A 191 -18.24 10.46 -33.62
CA GLU A 191 -17.80 10.02 -34.95
C GLU A 191 -18.99 9.72 -35.89
N GLU A 192 -20.04 9.08 -35.38
CA GLU A 192 -21.27 8.81 -36.14
C GLU A 192 -22.03 10.09 -36.49
N ALA A 193 -22.11 11.06 -35.58
CA ALA A 193 -22.78 12.34 -35.83
C ALA A 193 -22.04 13.21 -36.86
N ASP A 194 -20.70 13.27 -36.79
CA ASP A 194 -19.88 14.02 -37.73
C ASP A 194 -19.91 13.41 -39.15
N GLY A 195 -20.17 12.10 -39.28
CA GLY A 195 -20.28 11.41 -40.56
C GLY A 195 -21.62 11.54 -41.29
N VAL A 196 -22.63 12.16 -40.65
CA VAL A 196 -23.99 12.34 -41.21
C VAL A 196 -24.19 13.74 -41.83
N VAL A 197 -23.24 14.66 -41.63
CA VAL A 197 -23.28 16.04 -42.15
C VAL A 197 -22.58 16.17 -43.50
#